data_AF-A0A5D3Y891-F1
#
_entry.id   AF-A0A5D3Y891-F1
#
_cell.length_a   1.000
_cell.length_b   1.000
_cell.length_c   1.000
_cell.angle_alpha   90.00
_cell.angle_beta   90.00
_cell.angle_gamma   90.00
#
_symmetry.space_group_name_H-M   'P 1'
#
loop_
_entity.id
_entity.type
_entity.pdbx_description
1 polymer ?
#
loop_
_entity_poly.entity_id
_entity_poly.type
_entity_poly.pdbx_seq_one_letter_code
_entity_poly.pdbx_strand_id
1 'polypeptide(L)' 'MKKWGFRTGTNYAFYKARDKAGIDKDKFQFRDLRAKAGTDKADSSGDIRQAQKQLGHKSVTMTEHYVRDRKGNKVTPTK' A
#
# COMPACT_ATOMS: atom_id res chain seq x y z
N MET A 1 12.08 6.27 -31.86
CA MET A 1 11.67 4.85 -31.72
C MET A 1 11.64 4.50 -30.22
N LYS A 2 10.49 4.60 -29.53
CA LYS A 2 10.40 4.25 -28.10
C LYS A 2 10.28 2.73 -27.96
N LYS A 3 11.37 2.07 -27.57
CA LYS A 3 11.38 0.64 -27.22
C LYS A 3 10.48 0.41 -26.00
N TRP A 4 9.23 0.01 -26.23
CA TRP A 4 8.41 -0.62 -25.20
C TRP A 4 8.93 -2.04 -24.97
N GLY A 5 9.96 -2.17 -24.13
CA GLY A 5 10.35 -3.47 -23.61
C GLY A 5 9.20 -4.02 -22.78
N PHE A 6 8.57 -5.10 -23.24
CA PHE A 6 7.56 -5.83 -22.48
C PHE A 6 8.20 -6.29 -21.17
N ARG A 7 7.89 -5.62 -20.06
CA ARG A 7 8.26 -6.08 -18.72
C ARG A 7 7.42 -7.31 -18.40
N THR A 8 7.88 -8.49 -18.79
CA THR A 8 7.28 -9.76 -18.36
C THR A 8 7.65 -10.02 -16.90
N GLY A 9 6.66 -10.32 -16.07
CA GLY A 9 6.80 -10.55 -14.64
C GLY A 9 5.46 -10.42 -13.89
N THR A 10 5.40 -10.93 -12.66
CA THR A 10 4.20 -10.97 -11.81
C THR A 10 3.51 -9.62 -11.59
N ASN A 11 4.23 -8.50 -11.78
CA ASN A 11 3.70 -7.15 -11.56
C ASN A 11 3.31 -6.41 -12.86
N TYR A 12 3.32 -7.08 -14.01
CA TYR A 12 3.09 -6.44 -15.31
C TYR A 12 1.74 -5.70 -15.40
N ALA A 13 0.67 -6.33 -14.91
CA ALA A 13 -0.67 -5.75 -14.92
C ALA A 13 -0.71 -4.43 -14.13
N PHE A 14 -0.04 -4.38 -12.98
CA PHE A 14 0.06 -3.15 -12.17
C PHE A 14 0.79 -2.03 -12.93
N TYR A 15 1.94 -2.32 -13.54
CA TYR A 15 2.68 -1.29 -14.27
C TYR A 15 1.87 -0.72 -15.43
N LYS A 16 1.14 -1.56 -16.16
CA LYS A 16 0.20 -1.10 -17.19
C LYS A 16 -0.90 -0.22 -16.63
N ALA A 17 -1.51 -0.61 -15.50
CA ALA A 17 -2.56 0.18 -14.87
C ALA A 17 -2.02 1.55 -14.40
N ARG A 18 -0.84 1.59 -13.79
CA ARG A 18 -0.19 2.82 -13.34
C ARG A 18 0.13 3.75 -14.52
N ASP A 19 0.73 3.23 -15.59
CA ASP A 19 1.05 4.02 -16.78
C ASP A 19 -0.22 4.58 -17.44
N LYS A 20 -1.31 3.78 -17.52
CA LYS A 20 -2.62 4.25 -18.00
C LYS A 20 -3.23 5.34 -17.11
N ALA A 21 -2.99 5.28 -15.81
CA ALA A 21 -3.43 6.32 -14.87
C ALA A 21 -2.55 7.59 -14.90
N GLY A 22 -1.49 7.62 -15.72
CA GLY A 22 -0.57 8.77 -15.83
C GLY A 22 0.26 9.00 -14.57
N ILE A 23 0.42 7.98 -13.72
CA ILE A 23 1.16 8.11 -12.45
C ILE A 23 2.62 7.76 -12.68
N ASP A 24 3.50 8.69 -12.28
CA ASP A 24 4.95 8.48 -12.31
C ASP A 24 5.35 7.24 -11.47
N LYS A 25 6.28 6.45 -11.99
CA LYS A 25 6.85 5.29 -11.31
C LYS A 25 7.44 5.61 -9.95
N ASP A 26 8.01 6.80 -9.78
CA ASP A 26 8.65 7.17 -8.52
C ASP A 26 7.63 7.66 -7.47
N LYS A 27 6.40 7.97 -7.91
CA LYS A 27 5.29 8.34 -7.04
C LYS A 27 4.48 7.14 -6.55
N PHE A 28 4.43 6.04 -7.29
CA PHE A 28 3.66 4.86 -6.91
C PHE A 28 4.25 3.55 -7.43
N GLN A 29 4.67 2.70 -6.50
CA GLN A 29 5.27 1.40 -6.78
C GLN A 29 4.37 0.26 -6.26
N PHE A 30 4.52 -0.94 -6.83
CA PHE A 30 3.67 -2.08 -6.47
C PHE A 30 3.73 -2.42 -4.98
N ARG A 31 4.91 -2.29 -4.35
CA ARG A 31 5.13 -2.48 -2.91
C ARG A 31 4.32 -1.52 -2.03
N ASP A 32 3.91 -0.37 -2.54
CA ASP A 32 3.11 0.59 -1.77
C ASP A 32 1.70 0.06 -1.48
N LEU A 33 1.21 -0.90 -2.28
CA LEU A 33 -0.04 -1.61 -2.00
C LEU A 33 0.04 -2.37 -0.67
N ARG A 34 1.20 -2.95 -0.34
CA ARG A 34 1.39 -3.66 0.92
C ARG A 34 1.32 -2.72 2.13
N ALA A 35 1.97 -1.56 2.04
CA ALA A 35 1.89 -0.53 3.09
C ALA A 35 0.45 -0.03 3.25
N LYS A 36 -0.25 0.23 2.13
CA LYS A 36 -1.66 0.63 2.17
C LYS A 36 -2.56 -0.43 2.80
N ALA A 37 -2.38 -1.71 2.44
CA ALA A 37 -3.15 -2.81 3.00
C ALA A 37 -2.93 -3.00 4.50
N GLY A 38 -1.68 -2.84 4.97
CA GLY A 38 -1.36 -2.85 6.41
C GLY A 38 -2.04 -1.68 7.15
N THR A 39 -1.97 -0.49 6.57
CA THR A 39 -2.61 0.72 7.12
C THR A 39 -4.13 0.55 7.22
N ASP A 40 -4.78 0.11 6.14
CA ASP A 40 -6.23 -0.11 6.14
C ASP A 40 -6.66 -1.17 7.16
N LYS A 41 -5.84 -2.19 7.38
CA LYS A 41 -6.15 -3.20 8.38
C LYS A 41 -6.03 -2.65 9.79
N ALA A 42 -4.96 -1.91 10.09
CA ALA A 42 -4.79 -1.27 11.39
C ALA A 42 -5.95 -0.31 11.65
N ASP A 43 -6.29 0.55 10.68
CA ASP A 43 -7.38 1.53 10.78
C ASP A 43 -8.76 0.88 10.96
N SER A 44 -9.05 -0.20 10.23
CA SER A 44 -10.37 -0.85 10.27
C SER A 44 -10.57 -1.71 11.52
N SER A 45 -9.49 -2.25 12.08
CA SER A 45 -9.54 -3.09 13.27
C SER A 45 -9.30 -2.32 14.57
N GLY A 46 -8.68 -1.14 14.50
CA GLY A 46 -8.18 -0.45 15.69
C GLY A 46 -7.00 -1.16 16.37
N ASP A 47 -6.44 -2.21 15.75
CA ASP A 47 -5.38 -3.05 16.32
C ASP A 47 -4.25 -3.32 15.32
N ILE A 48 -3.07 -2.77 15.61
CA ILE A 48 -1.87 -2.94 14.78
C ILE A 48 -1.40 -4.40 14.72
N ARG A 49 -1.73 -5.25 15.70
CA ARG A 49 -1.35 -6.68 15.68
C ARG A 49 -2.09 -7.46 14.60
N GLN A 50 -3.31 -7.03 14.23
CA GLN A 50 -4.03 -7.60 13.10
C GLN A 50 -3.32 -7.27 11.78
N ALA A 51 -2.79 -6.04 11.64
CA ALA A 51 -1.95 -5.66 10.53
C ALA A 51 -0.62 -6.45 10.54
N GLN A 52 0.01 -6.66 11.69
CA GLN A 52 1.22 -7.48 11.82
C GLN A 52 0.99 -8.90 11.30
N LYS A 53 -0.11 -9.55 11.70
CA LYS A 53 -0.48 -10.90 11.24
C LYS A 53 -0.72 -10.94 9.74
N GLN A 54 -1.44 -9.95 9.19
CA GLN A 54 -1.69 -9.85 7.75
C GLN A 54 -0.39 -9.64 6.95
N LEU A 55 0.53 -8.84 7.46
CA LEU A 55 1.81 -8.59 6.81
C LEU A 55 2.79 -9.74 7.03
N GLY A 56 2.60 -10.58 8.05
CA GLY A 56 3.55 -11.65 8.40
C GLY A 56 4.85 -11.10 8.99
N HIS A 57 4.77 -10.01 9.75
CA HIS A 57 5.95 -9.42 10.39
C HIS A 57 6.26 -10.07 11.74
N LYS A 58 7.55 -10.21 12.04
CA LYS A 58 8.04 -10.79 13.31
C LYS A 58 7.70 -9.92 14.53
N SER A 59 7.67 -8.60 14.37
CA SER A 59 7.39 -7.65 15.46
C SER A 59 6.42 -6.56 15.03
N VAL A 60 5.80 -5.93 16.04
CA VAL A 60 4.94 -4.74 15.87
C VAL A 60 5.76 -3.55 15.35
N THR A 61 6.99 -3.36 15.84
CA THR A 61 7.89 -2.27 15.38
C THR A 61 8.12 -2.31 13.87
N MET A 62 8.30 -3.50 13.28
CA MET A 62 8.38 -3.62 11.81
C MET A 62 7.07 -3.23 11.14
N THR A 63 5.93 -3.51 11.76
CA THR A 63 4.61 -3.15 11.24
C THR A 63 4.38 -1.64 11.26
N GLU A 64 4.86 -0.93 12.27
CA GLU A 64 4.80 0.53 12.35
C GLU A 64 5.51 1.20 11.16
N HIS A 65 6.59 0.63 10.62
CA HIS A 65 7.22 1.16 9.40
C HIS A 65 6.38 1.01 8.12
N TYR A 66 5.44 0.05 8.10
CA TYR A 66 4.60 -0.23 6.95
C TYR A 66 3.19 0.35 7.08
N VAL A 67 2.75 0.66 8.29
CA VAL A 67 1.52 1.39 8.58
C VAL A 67 1.85 2.88 8.52
N ARG A 68 1.16 3.63 7.66
CA ARG A 68 1.38 5.07 7.51
C ARG A 68 0.31 5.84 8.26
N ASP A 69 0.69 6.95 8.88
CA ASP A 69 -0.29 7.89 9.42
C ASP A 69 -1.18 8.40 8.29
N ARG A 70 -2.49 8.20 8.47
CA ARG A 70 -3.49 8.74 7.56
C ARG A 70 -3.53 10.26 7.72
N LYS A 71 -3.65 11.01 6.62
CA LYS A 71 -4.04 12.42 6.69
C LYS A 71 -5.49 12.50 7.19
N GLY A 72 -5.64 12.73 8.49
CA GLY A 72 -6.93 12.86 9.18
C GLY A 72 -7.41 11.56 9.83
N ASN A 73 -7.98 11.70 11.03
CA ASN A 73 -8.63 10.59 11.74
C ASN A 73 -9.99 10.30 11.11
N LYS A 74 -10.33 9.02 10.97
CA LYS A 74 -11.72 8.62 10.72
C LYS A 74 -12.53 8.95 11.97
N VAL A 75 -13.35 9.99 11.87
CA VAL A 75 -14.27 10.40 12.93
C VAL A 75 -15.69 10.02 12.53
N THR A 76 -16.47 9.54 13.49
CA THR A 76 -17.92 9.40 13.31
C THR A 76 -18.58 10.77 13.40
N PRO A 77 -19.71 11.01 12.71
CA PRO A 77 -20.45 12.26 12.81
C PRO A 77 -20.70 12.65 14.27
N THR A 78 -20.48 13.91 14.60
CA THR A 78 -20.78 14.48 15.91
C THR A 78 -22.19 15.07 15.86
N LYS A 79 -23.19 14.18 15.97
CA LYS A 79 -24.63 14.45 15.86
C LYS A 79 -25.14 14.86 14.48
#